data_AF-A0AAD7LIB4-F1
#
_entry.id   AF-A0AAD7LIB4-F1
#
_cell.length_a   1.000
_cell.length_b   1.000
_cell.length_c   1.000
_cell.angle_alpha   90.00
_cell.angle_beta   90.00
_cell.angle_gamma   90.00
#
_symmetry.space_group_name_H-M   'P 1'
#
loop_
_entity.id
_entity.type
_entity.pdbx_description
1 polymer ?
#
loop_
_entity_poly.entity_id
_entity_poly.type
_entity_poly.pdbx_seq_one_letter_code
_entity_poly.pdbx_strand_id
1 'polypeptide(L)'
;MKAASALSSLLSSKTLNLHHPSSFLSRSVYTSKPLFDSISFFSHSNPSHNHNDINLTQKIKIHTGSAPIMAFSFNPERSRAPPSIPLPTPPITKFKIGLCQLSVTPDKERNIAHARKAIEEAAAKGARLVLLPEIWNSPYSNDSFPVYAEDIDAGSDASPSTAMLSEVSRLLKITIVGGSIPERSGDRLYNTCCVFGTDGKLKAKHRKIHLFDIDIPGKITFIESKTLTAGETPTIVDTEVGRIGVGICYDIRFPELAMIYAARGAHLLCYPGAFNMTTGPLHWELLQRARAVDNQLYVATCSPARDTGSGYVAWGHSTLVGPFGEILATTEHDEAIIIAEIDYSLLELRRTNLPFTKQRRGDLYQLVDFQRLNSH
;
A
#
# COMPACT_ATOMS: atom_id res chain seq x y z
N MET A 1 51.88 -55.54 -17.83
CA MET A 1 51.96 -55.58 -19.30
C MET A 1 50.88 -54.62 -19.81
N LYS A 2 51.26 -53.37 -20.12
CA LYS A 2 51.33 -52.73 -21.46
C LYS A 2 49.93 -52.57 -22.10
N ALA A 3 49.45 -51.42 -22.58
CA ALA A 3 49.87 -50.02 -22.74
C ALA A 3 48.58 -49.26 -23.14
N ALA A 4 48.22 -48.04 -22.71
CA ALA A 4 48.79 -46.72 -23.00
C ALA A 4 49.04 -46.45 -24.50
N SER A 5 48.23 -45.58 -25.13
CA SER A 5 48.69 -44.71 -26.22
C SER A 5 47.96 -43.36 -26.19
N ALA A 6 48.76 -42.31 -26.06
CA ALA A 6 48.43 -40.89 -26.09
C ALA A 6 48.60 -40.29 -27.50
N LEU A 7 48.48 -38.95 -27.57
CA LEU A 7 48.76 -37.96 -28.65
C LEU A 7 47.47 -37.43 -29.32
N SER A 8 46.97 -36.21 -29.09
CA SER A 8 47.50 -34.83 -28.99
C SER A 8 47.63 -34.08 -30.33
N SER A 9 46.98 -32.90 -30.36
CA SER A 9 47.46 -31.60 -30.89
C SER A 9 46.88 -31.04 -32.21
N LEU A 10 46.80 -29.70 -32.17
CA LEU A 10 46.60 -28.65 -33.22
C LEU A 10 45.15 -28.14 -33.40
N LEU A 11 44.77 -27.03 -32.76
CA LEU A 11 45.01 -25.60 -33.09
C LEU A 11 44.41 -25.16 -34.43
N SER A 12 43.39 -24.29 -34.40
CA SER A 12 43.44 -22.94 -35.00
C SER A 12 42.04 -22.28 -35.11
N SER A 13 41.97 -21.11 -34.51
CA SER A 13 41.09 -19.95 -34.72
C SER A 13 40.43 -19.73 -36.10
N LYS A 14 39.23 -19.13 -36.07
CA LYS A 14 38.67 -18.10 -36.97
C LYS A 14 37.39 -17.54 -36.30
N THR A 15 37.41 -16.44 -35.54
CA THR A 15 37.19 -15.05 -35.96
C THR A 15 36.51 -14.84 -37.31
N LEU A 16 35.30 -14.24 -37.28
CA LEU A 16 34.73 -13.45 -38.37
C LEU A 16 33.79 -12.38 -37.78
N ASN A 17 34.32 -11.15 -37.71
CA ASN A 17 33.58 -9.90 -37.68
C ASN A 17 33.12 -9.58 -39.11
N LEU A 18 31.91 -9.07 -39.29
CA LEU A 18 31.57 -8.16 -40.40
C LEU A 18 30.61 -7.06 -39.91
N HIS A 19 30.94 -5.83 -40.32
CA HIS A 19 30.38 -4.54 -39.93
C HIS A 19 29.35 -4.03 -40.96
N HIS A 20 28.28 -3.39 -40.46
CA HIS A 20 27.59 -2.15 -40.94
C HIS A 20 26.83 -2.10 -42.30
N PRO A 21 26.00 -1.05 -42.59
CA PRO A 21 25.32 -0.04 -41.73
C PRO A 21 23.84 0.30 -42.11
N SER A 22 23.25 1.23 -41.33
CA SER A 22 22.34 2.35 -41.73
C SER A 22 20.83 2.33 -41.37
N SER A 23 20.51 3.32 -40.52
CA SER A 23 19.34 4.23 -40.50
C SER A 23 17.91 3.69 -40.50
N PHE A 24 17.12 4.02 -39.47
CA PHE A 24 15.93 4.86 -39.62
C PHE A 24 15.56 5.56 -38.31
N LEU A 25 15.35 6.87 -38.42
CA LEU A 25 14.79 7.79 -37.42
C LEU A 25 13.28 7.57 -37.30
N SER A 26 12.74 7.67 -36.07
CA SER A 26 11.55 8.49 -35.79
C SER A 26 11.27 8.54 -34.29
N ARG A 27 11.39 9.76 -33.74
CA ARG A 27 10.89 10.16 -32.42
C ARG A 27 9.38 10.37 -32.52
N SER A 28 8.62 9.88 -31.54
CA SER A 28 7.33 10.49 -31.20
C SER A 28 7.40 11.00 -29.77
N VAL A 29 7.51 12.33 -29.65
CA VAL A 29 7.43 13.07 -28.40
C VAL A 29 6.02 13.64 -28.36
N TYR A 30 5.17 13.10 -27.48
CA TYR A 30 3.89 13.73 -27.15
C TYR A 30 4.14 14.77 -26.05
N THR A 31 4.29 16.03 -26.45
CA THR A 31 4.22 17.18 -25.54
C THR A 31 2.80 17.73 -25.55
N SER A 32 2.05 17.55 -24.45
CA SER A 32 0.84 18.32 -24.16
C SER A 32 1.20 19.53 -23.29
N LYS A 33 1.09 20.75 -23.83
CA LYS A 33 1.08 22.00 -23.05
C LYS A 33 -0.37 22.48 -22.85
N PRO A 34 -0.68 23.13 -21.72
CA PRO A 34 -2.04 23.55 -21.37
C PRO A 34 -2.39 24.93 -21.95
N LEU A 35 -3.66 25.13 -22.34
CA LEU A 35 -4.24 26.45 -22.60
C LEU A 35 -4.72 27.07 -21.28
N PHE A 36 -4.15 28.21 -20.92
CA PHE A 36 -4.73 29.19 -19.99
C PHE A 36 -4.78 30.51 -20.76
N ASP A 37 -5.97 30.95 -21.15
CA ASP A 37 -6.19 32.33 -21.62
C ASP A 37 -6.90 33.13 -20.54
N SER A 38 -6.21 34.19 -20.15
CA SER A 38 -6.60 35.26 -19.23
C SER A 38 -7.56 36.25 -19.91
N ILE A 39 -8.68 36.55 -19.27
CA ILE A 39 -9.55 37.67 -19.65
C ILE A 39 -9.19 38.90 -18.81
N SER A 40 -8.66 39.92 -19.48
CA SER A 40 -8.36 41.24 -18.91
C SER A 40 -9.56 42.19 -19.04
N PHE A 41 -9.85 42.90 -17.94
CA PHE A 41 -10.84 43.98 -17.84
C PHE A 41 -10.44 45.20 -18.67
N PHE A 42 -11.39 45.77 -19.43
CA PHE A 42 -11.27 47.11 -20.00
C PHE A 42 -12.14 48.10 -19.20
N SER A 43 -11.48 49.10 -18.63
CA SER A 43 -12.06 50.33 -18.08
C SER A 43 -12.14 51.40 -19.17
N HIS A 44 -13.27 52.11 -19.29
CA HIS A 44 -13.35 53.40 -19.99
C HIS A 44 -14.18 54.40 -19.16
N SER A 45 -13.57 55.54 -18.87
CA SER A 45 -14.14 56.82 -18.42
C SER A 45 -14.68 57.57 -19.67
N ASN A 46 -15.73 58.41 -19.70
CA ASN A 46 -16.07 59.70 -19.04
C ASN A 46 -17.24 60.32 -19.90
N PRO A 47 -17.78 61.56 -19.74
CA PRO A 47 -18.56 62.15 -18.63
C PRO A 47 -19.85 62.95 -19.06
N SER A 48 -20.60 63.45 -18.05
CA SER A 48 -21.33 64.76 -17.95
C SER A 48 -22.82 64.95 -18.32
N HIS A 49 -23.54 65.56 -17.34
CA HIS A 49 -24.82 66.33 -17.29
C HIS A 49 -26.16 65.64 -17.68
N ASN A 50 -27.30 65.80 -16.99
CA ASN A 50 -27.91 66.99 -16.40
C ASN A 50 -29.00 66.64 -15.32
N HIS A 51 -29.39 67.64 -14.52
CA HIS A 51 -30.36 67.63 -13.41
C HIS A 51 -31.74 66.97 -13.63
N ASN A 52 -32.29 66.34 -12.57
CA ASN A 52 -33.65 66.61 -12.07
C ASN A 52 -33.85 66.04 -10.66
N ASP A 53 -34.27 66.91 -9.74
CA ASP A 53 -34.66 66.63 -8.36
C ASP A 53 -35.96 65.83 -8.29
N ILE A 54 -35.96 64.71 -7.56
CA ILE A 54 -37.17 64.15 -6.97
C ILE A 54 -36.86 63.76 -5.52
N ASN A 55 -37.44 64.52 -4.61
CA ASN A 55 -37.49 64.24 -3.18
C ASN A 55 -38.35 62.98 -2.92
N LEU A 56 -37.74 61.90 -2.43
CA LEU A 56 -38.47 60.80 -1.80
C LEU A 56 -37.71 60.32 -0.56
N THR A 57 -38.08 60.87 0.59
CA THR A 57 -37.68 60.38 1.91
C THR A 57 -38.26 58.99 2.16
N GLN A 58 -37.51 57.93 1.86
CA GLN A 58 -37.70 56.61 2.46
C GLN A 58 -36.59 56.36 3.48
N LYS A 59 -36.96 56.41 4.76
CA LYS A 59 -36.12 55.92 5.87
C LYS A 59 -35.93 54.42 5.70
N ILE A 60 -34.82 54.01 5.09
CA ILE A 60 -34.34 52.63 5.16
C ILE A 60 -33.84 52.41 6.59
N LYS A 61 -34.65 51.72 7.40
CA LYS A 61 -34.17 51.12 8.65
C LYS A 61 -33.17 50.03 8.27
N ILE A 62 -31.88 50.33 8.39
CA ILE A 62 -30.84 49.30 8.42
C ILE A 62 -31.04 48.55 9.73
N HIS A 63 -31.72 47.41 9.66
CA HIS A 63 -31.65 46.42 10.73
C HIS A 63 -30.23 45.86 10.74
N THR A 64 -29.42 46.33 11.69
CA THR A 64 -28.24 45.60 12.16
C THR A 64 -28.69 44.39 12.96
N GLY A 65 -29.35 43.45 12.28
CA GLY A 65 -29.57 42.12 12.81
C GLY A 65 -28.27 41.36 12.63
N SER A 66 -27.47 41.22 13.69
CA SER A 66 -26.50 40.14 13.76
C SER A 66 -27.28 38.83 13.78
N ALA A 67 -27.58 38.29 12.61
CA ALA A 67 -27.96 36.90 12.52
C ALA A 67 -26.80 36.10 13.14
N PRO A 68 -27.03 35.26 14.16
CA PRO A 68 -25.99 34.37 14.62
C PRO A 68 -25.58 33.54 13.40
N ILE A 69 -24.28 33.53 13.08
CA ILE A 69 -23.72 32.57 12.16
C ILE A 69 -24.19 31.21 12.69
N MET A 70 -25.14 30.58 11.98
CA MET A 70 -25.68 29.27 12.35
C MET A 70 -24.49 28.39 12.66
N ALA A 71 -24.32 28.00 13.92
CA ALA A 71 -23.26 27.10 14.33
C ALA A 71 -23.38 25.88 13.40
N PHE A 72 -22.39 25.68 12.53
CA PHE A 72 -22.42 24.58 11.57
C PHE A 72 -22.61 23.29 12.36
N SER A 73 -23.80 22.69 12.28
CA SER A 73 -24.20 21.53 13.10
C SER A 73 -23.58 20.22 12.60
N PHE A 74 -22.38 20.27 12.03
CA PHE A 74 -21.72 19.11 11.44
C PHE A 74 -21.29 18.08 12.49
N ASN A 75 -21.14 18.49 13.75
CA ASN A 75 -20.72 17.64 14.87
C ASN A 75 -19.60 16.66 14.50
N PRO A 76 -18.50 17.12 13.87
CA PRO A 76 -17.46 16.23 13.32
C PRO A 76 -16.84 15.30 14.38
N GLU A 77 -16.79 15.72 15.63
CA GLU A 77 -16.35 14.94 16.77
C GLU A 77 -17.23 13.69 17.03
N ARG A 78 -18.50 13.72 16.62
CA ARG A 78 -19.43 12.58 16.72
C ARG A 78 -19.37 11.64 15.52
N SER A 79 -18.68 12.01 14.45
CA SER A 79 -18.60 11.19 13.23
C SER A 79 -17.83 9.87 13.40
N ARG A 80 -17.17 9.67 14.55
CA ARG A 80 -16.40 8.47 14.88
C ARG A 80 -16.66 8.08 16.34
N ALA A 81 -16.89 6.80 16.59
CA ALA A 81 -17.01 6.23 17.93
C ALA A 81 -16.04 5.03 18.10
N PRO A 82 -15.03 5.11 18.98
CA PRO A 82 -14.62 6.31 19.73
C PRO A 82 -14.10 7.44 18.84
N PRO A 83 -13.89 8.66 19.38
CA PRO A 83 -13.23 9.74 18.64
C PRO A 83 -11.86 9.32 18.07
N SER A 84 -11.41 9.97 17.00
CA SER A 84 -10.09 9.68 16.45
C SER A 84 -8.97 10.12 17.39
N ILE A 85 -7.90 9.34 17.44
CA ILE A 85 -6.69 9.66 18.19
C ILE A 85 -5.89 10.69 17.36
N PRO A 86 -5.28 11.71 17.99
CA PRO A 86 -4.30 12.56 17.30
C PRO A 86 -3.20 11.72 16.64
N LEU A 87 -2.69 12.15 15.50
CA LEU A 87 -1.57 11.45 14.86
C LEU A 87 -0.36 11.48 15.83
N PRO A 88 0.15 10.33 16.28
CA PRO A 88 1.29 10.30 17.18
C PRO A 88 2.54 10.76 16.42
N THR A 89 3.47 11.45 17.09
CA THR A 89 4.73 11.83 16.47
C THR A 89 5.53 10.58 16.07
N PRO A 90 5.85 10.39 14.78
CA PRO A 90 6.61 9.22 14.34
C PRO A 90 8.07 9.35 14.79
N PRO A 91 8.77 8.23 15.12
CA PRO A 91 10.17 8.29 15.54
C PRO A 91 11.12 8.87 14.48
N ILE A 92 10.76 8.73 13.20
CA ILE A 92 11.44 9.35 12.05
C ILE A 92 10.39 9.92 11.09
N THR A 93 10.70 11.05 10.45
CA THR A 93 9.77 11.75 9.54
C THR A 93 9.98 11.41 8.07
N LYS A 94 11.24 11.20 7.66
CA LYS A 94 11.62 10.84 6.29
C LYS A 94 12.46 9.56 6.27
N PHE A 95 12.12 8.63 5.39
CA PHE A 95 12.84 7.37 5.24
C PHE A 95 12.49 6.69 3.92
N LYS A 96 13.26 5.67 3.54
CA LYS A 96 12.97 4.86 2.36
C LYS A 96 12.23 3.58 2.74
N ILE A 97 11.25 3.21 1.93
CA ILE A 97 10.58 1.90 1.95
C ILE A 97 11.05 1.06 0.76
N GLY A 98 11.25 -0.24 0.99
CA GLY A 98 11.47 -1.24 -0.06
C GLY A 98 10.24 -2.13 -0.25
N LEU A 99 9.70 -2.20 -1.46
CA LEU A 99 8.66 -3.20 -1.80
C LEU A 99 9.31 -4.29 -2.65
N CYS A 100 9.28 -5.53 -2.14
CA CYS A 100 9.93 -6.66 -2.79
C CYS A 100 8.89 -7.51 -3.53
N GLN A 101 8.72 -7.28 -4.83
CA GLN A 101 7.86 -8.10 -5.67
C GLN A 101 8.58 -9.39 -6.03
N LEU A 102 8.27 -10.46 -5.30
CA LEU A 102 9.00 -11.74 -5.38
C LEU A 102 8.34 -12.73 -6.33
N SER A 103 9.13 -13.45 -7.12
CA SER A 103 8.74 -14.71 -7.73
C SER A 103 8.61 -15.78 -6.65
N VAL A 104 7.46 -16.46 -6.62
CA VAL A 104 7.13 -17.48 -5.62
C VAL A 104 7.08 -18.85 -6.28
N THR A 105 7.73 -19.83 -5.67
CA THR A 105 7.82 -21.20 -6.19
C THR A 105 7.19 -22.22 -5.22
N PRO A 106 7.02 -23.50 -5.62
CA PRO A 106 6.67 -24.56 -4.69
C PRO A 106 7.78 -24.92 -3.67
N ASP A 107 9.01 -24.44 -3.85
CA ASP A 107 10.11 -24.70 -2.93
C ASP A 107 10.15 -23.62 -1.83
N LYS A 108 9.66 -23.97 -0.64
CA LYS A 108 9.62 -23.06 0.52
C LYS A 108 11.01 -22.57 0.92
N GLU A 109 12.02 -23.45 0.96
CA GLU A 109 13.36 -23.08 1.39
C GLU A 109 13.98 -22.08 0.41
N ARG A 110 13.79 -22.32 -0.89
CA ARG A 110 14.16 -21.36 -1.95
C ARG A 110 13.46 -20.02 -1.75
N ASN A 111 12.15 -20.01 -1.50
CA ASN A 111 11.39 -18.78 -1.31
C ASN A 111 11.92 -17.98 -0.10
N ILE A 112 12.22 -18.65 1.02
CA ILE A 112 12.80 -18.03 2.23
C ILE A 112 14.18 -17.43 1.94
N ALA A 113 15.07 -18.20 1.30
CA ALA A 113 16.39 -17.71 0.92
C ALA A 113 16.32 -16.52 -0.05
N HIS A 114 15.36 -16.55 -0.97
CA HIS A 114 15.14 -15.49 -1.94
C HIS A 114 14.58 -14.21 -1.30
N ALA A 115 13.57 -14.34 -0.43
CA ALA A 115 13.03 -13.22 0.33
C ALA A 115 14.11 -12.55 1.20
N ARG A 116 14.98 -13.33 1.86
CA ARG A 116 16.12 -12.80 2.62
C ARG A 116 17.01 -11.92 1.73
N LYS A 117 17.41 -12.42 0.56
CA LYS A 117 18.28 -11.66 -0.38
C LYS A 117 17.62 -10.36 -0.81
N ALA A 118 16.33 -10.38 -1.13
CA ALA A 118 15.59 -9.18 -1.52
C ALA A 118 15.52 -8.14 -0.38
N ILE A 119 15.31 -8.59 0.86
CA ILE A 119 15.34 -7.72 2.05
C ILE A 119 16.72 -7.10 2.23
N GLU A 120 17.79 -7.90 2.14
CA GLU A 120 19.17 -7.44 2.26
C GLU A 120 19.52 -6.42 1.16
N GLU A 121 19.09 -6.66 -0.08
CA GLU A 121 19.28 -5.73 -1.19
C GLU A 121 18.52 -4.40 -0.96
N ALA A 122 17.28 -4.46 -0.50
CA ALA A 122 16.50 -3.27 -0.19
C ALA A 122 17.14 -2.45 0.94
N ALA A 123 17.61 -3.11 1.99
CA ALA A 123 18.31 -2.48 3.10
C ALA A 123 19.64 -1.85 2.66
N ALA A 124 20.41 -2.53 1.79
CA ALA A 124 21.65 -2.00 1.21
C ALA A 124 21.39 -0.72 0.37
N LYS A 125 20.20 -0.59 -0.23
CA LYS A 125 19.74 0.63 -0.93
C LYS A 125 19.16 1.70 0.01
N GLY A 126 19.23 1.48 1.32
CA GLY A 126 18.86 2.42 2.37
C GLY A 126 17.42 2.31 2.86
N ALA A 127 16.68 1.26 2.51
CA ALA A 127 15.34 1.03 3.06
C ALA A 127 15.40 0.87 4.59
N ARG A 128 14.53 1.58 5.30
CA ARG A 128 14.31 1.44 6.75
C ARG A 128 13.06 0.65 7.08
N LEU A 129 12.17 0.50 6.10
CA LEU A 129 10.99 -0.35 6.11
C LEU A 129 11.05 -1.25 4.87
N VAL A 130 10.80 -2.54 5.02
CA VAL A 130 10.60 -3.46 3.89
C VAL A 130 9.21 -4.10 3.97
N LEU A 131 8.53 -4.19 2.83
CA LEU A 131 7.25 -4.88 2.66
C LEU A 131 7.44 -6.07 1.71
N LEU A 132 7.06 -7.27 2.17
CA LEU A 132 6.97 -8.49 1.36
C LEU A 132 5.53 -8.73 0.85
N PRO A 133 5.33 -9.61 -0.14
CA PRO A 133 4.01 -9.85 -0.73
C PRO A 133 3.15 -10.86 0.05
N GLU A 134 1.88 -11.00 -0.34
CA GLU A 134 0.97 -12.02 0.23
C GLU A 134 1.43 -13.44 -0.15
N ILE A 135 1.38 -14.37 0.83
CA ILE A 135 1.74 -15.79 0.69
C ILE A 135 3.04 -15.97 -0.10
N TRP A 136 4.11 -15.32 0.37
CA TRP A 136 5.38 -15.27 -0.35
C TRP A 136 6.22 -16.55 -0.17
N ASN A 137 5.90 -17.38 0.82
CA ASN A 137 6.67 -18.58 1.16
C ASN A 137 6.15 -19.86 0.47
N SER A 138 5.03 -19.79 -0.27
CA SER A 138 4.40 -20.97 -0.89
C SER A 138 3.48 -20.61 -2.06
N PRO A 139 3.06 -21.57 -2.91
CA PRO A 139 2.02 -21.31 -3.91
C PRO A 139 0.69 -20.87 -3.29
N TYR A 140 -0.02 -19.95 -3.96
CA TYR A 140 -1.32 -19.47 -3.52
C TYR A 140 -2.44 -20.41 -3.98
N SER A 141 -2.74 -21.44 -3.18
CA SER A 141 -3.88 -22.34 -3.43
C SER A 141 -4.39 -22.99 -2.14
N ASN A 142 -5.68 -23.33 -2.13
CA ASN A 142 -6.33 -24.04 -1.01
C ASN A 142 -5.65 -25.37 -0.67
N ASP A 143 -5.13 -26.09 -1.67
CA ASP A 143 -4.41 -27.35 -1.43
C ASP A 143 -3.01 -27.13 -0.83
N SER A 144 -2.40 -25.97 -1.10
CA SER A 144 -1.06 -25.64 -0.58
C SER A 144 -1.15 -25.16 0.87
N PHE A 145 -2.14 -24.35 1.24
CA PHE A 145 -2.14 -23.71 2.56
C PHE A 145 -1.91 -24.67 3.75
N PRO A 146 -2.56 -25.85 3.84
CA PRO A 146 -2.33 -26.77 4.95
C PRO A 146 -0.92 -27.37 4.97
N VAL A 147 -0.33 -27.62 3.80
CA VAL A 147 0.99 -28.25 3.63
C VAL A 147 2.10 -27.28 3.99
N TYR A 148 1.93 -26.01 3.61
CA TYR A 148 2.95 -24.98 3.80
C TYR A 148 2.75 -24.17 5.08
N ALA A 149 1.66 -24.38 5.82
CA ALA A 149 1.40 -23.63 7.04
C ALA A 149 2.46 -23.84 8.11
N GLU A 150 2.80 -22.74 8.79
CA GLU A 150 3.77 -22.71 9.88
C GLU A 150 3.10 -22.31 11.18
N ASP A 151 3.53 -22.90 12.30
CA ASP A 151 3.07 -22.49 13.63
C ASP A 151 4.01 -21.41 14.16
N ILE A 152 3.53 -20.16 14.04
CA ILE A 152 4.30 -18.95 14.40
C ILE A 152 4.53 -18.88 15.92
N ASP A 153 3.63 -19.45 16.73
CA ASP A 153 3.66 -19.34 18.18
C ASP A 153 4.45 -20.51 18.83
N ALA A 154 4.68 -21.60 18.09
CA ALA A 154 5.46 -22.76 18.53
C ALA A 154 6.99 -22.58 18.46
N GLY A 155 7.48 -21.39 18.04
CA GLY A 155 8.89 -21.04 18.02
C GLY A 155 9.58 -21.19 16.66
N SER A 156 10.88 -20.87 16.62
CA SER A 156 11.62 -20.66 15.37
C SER A 156 11.67 -21.87 14.45
N ASP A 157 11.79 -23.09 14.99
CA ASP A 157 11.84 -24.32 14.19
C ASP A 157 10.50 -24.65 13.52
N ALA A 158 9.39 -24.23 14.15
CA ALA A 158 8.03 -24.44 13.64
C ALA A 158 7.60 -23.36 12.63
N SER A 159 8.33 -22.24 12.56
CA SER A 159 8.12 -21.19 11.57
C SER A 159 9.44 -20.61 11.04
N PRO A 160 10.13 -21.33 10.13
CA PRO A 160 11.36 -20.85 9.52
C PRO A 160 11.19 -19.53 8.74
N SER A 161 10.00 -19.27 8.20
CA SER A 161 9.71 -18.02 7.48
C SER A 161 9.77 -16.83 8.44
N THR A 162 9.12 -16.91 9.61
CA THR A 162 9.14 -15.82 10.60
C THR A 162 10.45 -15.73 11.36
N ALA A 163 11.13 -16.85 11.60
CA ALA A 163 12.47 -16.88 12.18
C ALA A 163 13.47 -16.09 11.31
N MET A 164 13.44 -16.30 9.98
CA MET A 164 14.26 -15.54 9.04
C MET A 164 13.98 -14.04 9.12
N LEU A 165 12.70 -13.63 9.13
CA LEU A 165 12.31 -12.22 9.21
C LEU A 165 12.75 -11.56 10.52
N SER A 166 12.62 -12.26 11.65
CA SER A 166 13.10 -11.82 12.96
C SER A 166 14.62 -11.61 12.98
N GLU A 167 15.37 -12.56 12.44
CA GLU A 167 16.83 -12.50 12.40
C GLU A 167 17.31 -11.33 11.52
N VAL A 168 16.79 -11.22 10.30
CA VAL A 168 17.26 -10.23 9.31
C VAL A 168 16.84 -8.80 9.68
N SER A 169 15.66 -8.60 10.27
CA SER A 169 15.23 -7.29 10.78
C SER A 169 16.17 -6.77 11.88
N ARG A 170 16.58 -7.65 12.80
CA ARG A 170 17.57 -7.33 13.85
C ARG A 170 18.96 -7.05 13.28
N LEU A 171 19.42 -7.91 12.36
CA LEU A 171 20.75 -7.79 11.76
C LEU A 171 20.91 -6.47 11.01
N LEU A 172 19.91 -6.12 10.21
CA LEU A 172 19.92 -4.93 9.36
C LEU A 172 19.37 -3.68 10.06
N LYS A 173 18.79 -3.82 11.27
CA LYS A 173 18.15 -2.74 12.04
C LYS A 173 17.07 -2.00 11.25
N ILE A 174 16.21 -2.76 10.59
CA ILE A 174 15.07 -2.26 9.80
C ILE A 174 13.76 -2.83 10.33
N THR A 175 12.66 -2.12 10.08
CA THR A 175 11.31 -2.65 10.28
C THR A 175 10.92 -3.49 9.07
N ILE A 176 10.28 -4.64 9.28
CA ILE A 176 9.79 -5.50 8.19
C ILE A 176 8.31 -5.77 8.39
N VAL A 177 7.49 -5.39 7.41
CA VAL A 177 6.13 -5.92 7.25
C VAL A 177 6.28 -7.16 6.37
N GLY A 178 6.26 -8.31 7.02
CA GLY A 178 6.70 -9.61 6.50
C GLY A 178 5.78 -10.26 5.49
N GLY A 179 5.03 -9.48 4.70
CA GLY A 179 4.08 -10.03 3.75
C GLY A 179 3.08 -10.91 4.45
N SER A 180 2.62 -11.99 3.83
CA SER A 180 1.92 -13.03 4.60
C SER A 180 2.40 -14.45 4.29
N ILE A 181 2.10 -15.36 5.22
CA ILE A 181 2.29 -16.80 5.09
C ILE A 181 1.02 -17.53 5.55
N PRO A 182 0.80 -18.79 5.15
CA PRO A 182 -0.19 -19.63 5.81
C PRO A 182 0.28 -19.91 7.24
N GLU A 183 -0.54 -19.56 8.22
CA GLU A 183 -0.30 -19.81 9.64
C GLU A 183 -1.14 -20.99 10.10
N ARG A 184 -0.56 -21.89 10.89
CA ARG A 184 -1.27 -22.92 11.64
C ARG A 184 -1.41 -22.49 13.10
N SER A 185 -2.61 -22.63 13.65
CA SER A 185 -2.92 -22.32 15.04
C SER A 185 -3.95 -23.33 15.54
N GLY A 186 -3.47 -24.41 16.13
CA GLY A 186 -4.29 -25.60 16.39
C GLY A 186 -4.83 -26.19 15.07
N ASP A 187 -6.12 -26.47 15.03
CA ASP A 187 -6.79 -27.04 13.84
C ASP A 187 -7.14 -26.00 12.77
N ARG A 188 -6.88 -24.72 13.04
CA ARG A 188 -7.23 -23.61 12.14
C ARG A 188 -6.02 -23.15 11.34
N LEU A 189 -6.31 -22.69 10.13
CA LEU A 189 -5.36 -22.08 9.22
C LEU A 189 -5.73 -20.62 8.99
N TYR A 190 -4.74 -19.75 8.85
CA TYR A 190 -4.93 -18.32 8.62
C TYR A 190 -3.99 -17.80 7.52
N ASN A 191 -4.36 -16.71 6.86
CA ASN A 191 -3.45 -15.92 6.03
C ASN A 191 -2.89 -14.79 6.90
N THR A 192 -1.61 -14.87 7.25
CA THR A 192 -1.07 -14.08 8.38
C THR A 192 0.15 -13.26 8.00
N CYS A 193 0.06 -11.95 8.27
CA CYS A 193 1.14 -10.99 8.14
C CYS A 193 1.77 -10.67 9.49
N CYS A 194 3.08 -10.85 9.60
CA CYS A 194 3.86 -10.51 10.79
C CYS A 194 4.64 -9.21 10.58
N VAL A 195 4.69 -8.36 11.60
CA VAL A 195 5.51 -7.15 11.61
C VAL A 195 6.65 -7.31 12.60
N PHE A 196 7.88 -7.15 12.13
CA PHE A 196 9.10 -7.22 12.95
C PHE A 196 9.72 -5.84 13.09
N GLY A 197 10.09 -5.48 14.32
CA GLY A 197 10.83 -4.26 14.59
C GLY A 197 12.33 -4.41 14.40
N THR A 198 13.05 -3.30 14.58
CA THR A 198 14.50 -3.24 14.39
C THR A 198 15.31 -4.09 15.40
N ASP A 199 14.66 -4.56 16.46
CA ASP A 199 15.20 -5.45 17.48
C ASP A 199 14.98 -6.94 17.17
N GLY A 200 14.31 -7.25 16.04
CA GLY A 200 13.91 -8.60 15.67
C GLY A 200 12.66 -9.10 16.37
N LYS A 201 12.02 -8.31 17.23
CA LYS A 201 10.82 -8.75 17.93
C LYS A 201 9.61 -8.68 17.01
N LEU A 202 8.75 -9.69 17.11
CA LEU A 202 7.41 -9.66 16.52
C LEU A 202 6.59 -8.58 17.23
N LYS A 203 6.30 -7.47 16.53
CA LYS A 203 5.53 -6.33 17.05
C LYS A 203 4.03 -6.53 16.84
N ALA A 204 3.63 -7.23 15.78
CA ALA A 204 2.23 -7.52 15.50
C ALA A 204 2.05 -8.75 14.59
N LYS A 205 0.89 -9.38 14.72
CA LYS A 205 0.40 -10.47 13.86
C LYS A 205 -0.99 -10.08 13.35
N HIS A 206 -1.14 -9.94 12.04
CA HIS A 206 -2.39 -9.62 11.38
C HIS A 206 -2.89 -10.84 10.60
N ARG A 207 -4.00 -11.42 11.03
CA ARG A 207 -4.72 -12.45 10.28
C ARG A 207 -5.72 -11.75 9.36
N LYS A 208 -5.71 -12.08 8.07
CA LYS A 208 -6.59 -11.51 7.04
C LYS A 208 -8.04 -11.56 7.49
N ILE A 209 -8.70 -10.41 7.55
CA ILE A 209 -10.06 -10.29 8.13
C ILE A 209 -11.09 -10.67 7.08
N HIS A 210 -10.91 -10.19 5.85
CA HIS A 210 -11.84 -10.45 4.75
C HIS A 210 -11.25 -11.52 3.81
N LEU A 211 -11.76 -12.74 3.90
CA LEU A 211 -11.34 -13.84 3.04
C LEU A 211 -11.81 -13.62 1.60
N PHE A 212 -10.98 -14.06 0.65
CA PHE A 212 -11.21 -13.91 -0.77
C PHE A 212 -12.14 -14.99 -1.31
N ASP A 213 -13.44 -14.77 -1.11
CA ASP A 213 -14.50 -15.61 -1.65
C ASP A 213 -15.16 -14.90 -2.84
N ILE A 214 -14.75 -15.27 -4.06
CA ILE A 214 -15.32 -14.73 -5.29
C ILE A 214 -15.68 -15.84 -6.27
N ASP A 215 -16.73 -15.56 -7.04
CA ASP A 215 -17.11 -16.36 -8.20
C ASP A 215 -17.47 -15.40 -9.34
N ILE A 216 -16.57 -15.28 -10.31
CA ILE A 216 -16.77 -14.50 -11.53
C ILE A 216 -16.89 -15.52 -12.68
N PRO A 217 -18.13 -15.83 -13.12
CA PRO A 217 -18.37 -16.88 -14.10
C PRO A 217 -17.50 -16.75 -15.35
N GLY A 218 -16.84 -17.84 -15.71
CA GLY A 218 -15.95 -17.92 -16.88
C GLY A 218 -14.62 -17.15 -16.74
N LYS A 219 -14.30 -16.58 -15.58
CA LYS A 219 -13.04 -15.85 -15.36
C LYS A 219 -12.24 -16.38 -14.17
N ILE A 220 -12.81 -16.35 -12.97
CA ILE A 220 -12.12 -16.81 -11.76
C ILE A 220 -13.12 -17.15 -10.66
N THR A 221 -12.91 -18.32 -10.05
CA THR A 221 -13.60 -18.74 -8.84
C THR A 221 -12.52 -19.09 -7.81
N PHE A 222 -12.56 -18.45 -6.65
CA PHE A 222 -11.66 -18.76 -5.55
C PHE A 222 -12.44 -18.57 -4.25
N ILE A 223 -12.43 -19.59 -3.40
CA ILE A 223 -13.13 -19.58 -2.10
C ILE A 223 -12.07 -19.89 -1.04
N GLU A 224 -11.44 -18.84 -0.52
CA GLU A 224 -10.37 -18.92 0.48
C GLU A 224 -10.90 -19.51 1.80
N SER A 225 -12.17 -19.26 2.13
CA SER A 225 -12.84 -19.75 3.34
C SER A 225 -13.08 -21.26 3.38
N LYS A 226 -12.86 -21.98 2.27
CA LYS A 226 -12.85 -23.46 2.28
C LYS A 226 -11.71 -24.03 3.11
N THR A 227 -10.64 -23.26 3.29
CA THR A 227 -9.40 -23.73 3.93
C THR A 227 -8.94 -22.80 5.04
N LEU A 228 -9.04 -21.48 4.84
CA LEU A 228 -8.56 -20.50 5.80
C LEU A 228 -9.70 -19.96 6.69
N THR A 229 -9.32 -19.55 7.89
CA THR A 229 -10.17 -18.90 8.88
C THR A 229 -9.90 -17.39 8.85
N ALA A 230 -10.96 -16.60 8.98
CA ALA A 230 -10.84 -15.15 9.05
C ALA A 230 -10.19 -14.69 10.37
N GLY A 231 -9.41 -13.62 10.29
CA GLY A 231 -8.97 -12.86 11.45
C GLY A 231 -10.12 -12.07 12.07
N GLU A 232 -10.01 -11.79 13.36
CA GLU A 232 -11.09 -11.17 14.15
C GLU A 232 -10.79 -9.74 14.58
N THR A 233 -9.59 -9.23 14.30
CA THR A 233 -9.14 -7.93 14.81
C THR A 233 -8.37 -7.09 13.78
N PRO A 234 -8.72 -5.80 13.61
CA PRO A 234 -7.89 -4.83 12.92
C PRO A 234 -6.51 -4.73 13.57
N THR A 235 -5.44 -4.68 12.77
CA THR A 235 -4.06 -4.64 13.28
C THR A 235 -3.41 -3.31 12.99
N ILE A 236 -3.03 -2.63 14.07
CA ILE A 236 -2.26 -1.38 14.04
C ILE A 236 -1.10 -1.51 15.01
N VAL A 237 0.07 -1.09 14.58
CA VAL A 237 1.30 -1.30 15.33
C VAL A 237 2.20 -0.08 15.27
N ASP A 238 2.75 0.30 16.42
CA ASP A 238 3.79 1.31 16.52
C ASP A 238 5.14 0.67 16.22
N THR A 239 5.89 1.29 15.31
CA THR A 239 7.20 0.83 14.85
C THR A 239 8.20 1.98 14.84
N GLU A 240 9.46 1.68 14.58
CA GLU A 240 10.54 2.65 14.46
C GLU A 240 10.36 3.60 13.25
N VAL A 241 9.46 3.27 12.32
CA VAL A 241 9.11 4.10 11.16
C VAL A 241 7.72 4.73 11.27
N GLY A 242 7.11 4.69 12.46
CA GLY A 242 5.78 5.23 12.73
C GLY A 242 4.69 4.17 12.90
N ARG A 243 3.45 4.63 13.01
CA ARG A 243 2.27 3.77 13.20
C ARG A 243 1.77 3.21 11.86
N ILE A 244 1.71 1.89 11.75
CA ILE A 244 1.31 1.17 10.53
C ILE A 244 -0.03 0.46 10.77
N GLY A 245 -0.98 0.62 9.84
CA GLY A 245 -2.15 -0.24 9.72
C GLY A 245 -1.88 -1.36 8.72
N VAL A 246 -2.23 -2.60 9.04
CA VAL A 246 -1.96 -3.77 8.20
C VAL A 246 -3.27 -4.36 7.71
N GLY A 247 -3.39 -4.58 6.41
CA GLY A 247 -4.44 -5.42 5.82
C GLY A 247 -3.81 -6.39 4.82
N ILE A 248 -4.51 -7.44 4.43
CA ILE A 248 -4.02 -8.37 3.39
C ILE A 248 -5.01 -8.39 2.23
N CYS A 249 -4.50 -8.03 1.04
CA CYS A 249 -5.16 -8.22 -0.25
C CYS A 249 -6.62 -7.74 -0.30
N TYR A 250 -7.56 -8.66 -0.10
CA TYR A 250 -8.99 -8.40 -0.16
C TYR A 250 -9.47 -7.39 0.89
N ASP A 251 -8.76 -7.26 2.01
CA ASP A 251 -9.00 -6.22 3.02
C ASP A 251 -8.99 -4.81 2.42
N ILE A 252 -8.23 -4.56 1.34
CA ILE A 252 -8.21 -3.26 0.68
C ILE A 252 -9.56 -2.89 0.08
N ARG A 253 -10.48 -3.84 -0.17
CA ARG A 253 -11.81 -3.55 -0.72
C ARG A 253 -12.77 -2.92 0.28
N PHE A 254 -12.46 -3.00 1.58
CA PHE A 254 -13.33 -2.55 2.67
C PHE A 254 -12.83 -1.20 3.21
N PRO A 255 -13.38 -0.05 2.73
CA PRO A 255 -12.90 1.27 3.11
C PRO A 255 -13.01 1.54 4.62
N GLU A 256 -13.97 0.91 5.31
CA GLU A 256 -14.20 1.04 6.76
C GLU A 256 -12.94 0.66 7.55
N LEU A 257 -12.22 -0.38 7.12
CA LEU A 257 -11.00 -0.83 7.79
C LEU A 257 -9.90 0.23 7.70
N ALA A 258 -9.70 0.83 6.52
CA ALA A 258 -8.76 1.94 6.34
C ALA A 258 -9.18 3.19 7.13
N MET A 259 -10.48 3.46 7.20
CA MET A 259 -11.02 4.57 8.00
C MET A 259 -10.78 4.35 9.50
N ILE A 260 -10.88 3.11 10.01
CA ILE A 260 -10.52 2.75 11.39
C ILE A 260 -9.01 2.97 11.61
N TYR A 261 -8.16 2.52 10.69
CA TYR A 261 -6.72 2.73 10.77
C TYR A 261 -6.34 4.22 10.83
N ALA A 262 -6.97 5.04 9.98
CA ALA A 262 -6.82 6.49 10.01
C ALA A 262 -7.31 7.10 11.34
N ALA A 263 -8.47 6.65 11.84
CA ALA A 263 -9.02 7.11 13.11
C ALA A 263 -8.16 6.73 14.32
N ARG A 264 -7.40 5.63 14.23
CA ARG A 264 -6.46 5.18 15.26
C ARG A 264 -5.03 5.73 15.07
N GLY A 265 -4.85 6.70 14.18
CA GLY A 265 -3.60 7.45 14.02
C GLY A 265 -2.53 6.75 13.19
N ALA A 266 -2.90 5.88 12.25
CA ALA A 266 -1.93 5.34 11.28
C ALA A 266 -1.31 6.47 10.44
N HIS A 267 -0.06 6.27 10.02
CA HIS A 267 0.65 7.10 9.04
C HIS A 267 0.65 6.45 7.66
N LEU A 268 0.80 5.13 7.66
CA LEU A 268 0.97 4.26 6.51
C LEU A 268 0.04 3.06 6.65
N LEU A 269 -0.59 2.67 5.54
CA LEU A 269 -1.27 1.39 5.41
C LEU A 269 -0.43 0.46 4.55
N CYS A 270 -0.19 -0.76 5.02
CA CYS A 270 0.50 -1.79 4.25
C CYS A 270 -0.47 -2.91 3.87
N TYR A 271 -0.53 -3.21 2.57
CA TYR A 271 -1.32 -4.31 2.02
C TYR A 271 -0.44 -5.26 1.19
N PRO A 272 0.18 -6.29 1.79
CA PRO A 272 0.58 -7.46 1.03
C PRO A 272 -0.64 -8.00 0.27
N GLY A 273 -0.53 -8.25 -1.04
CA GLY A 273 -1.67 -8.77 -1.78
C GLY A 273 -1.37 -9.27 -3.18
N ALA A 274 -2.03 -10.36 -3.56
CA ALA A 274 -1.97 -10.95 -4.89
C ALA A 274 -3.32 -10.79 -5.60
N PHE A 275 -3.56 -9.66 -6.28
CA PHE A 275 -4.71 -9.55 -7.17
C PHE A 275 -4.49 -10.41 -8.42
N ASN A 276 -5.56 -10.92 -9.03
CA ASN A 276 -5.47 -11.74 -10.25
C ASN A 276 -5.60 -10.90 -11.53
N MET A 277 -5.38 -11.53 -12.68
CA MET A 277 -5.48 -10.90 -14.01
C MET A 277 -6.87 -10.36 -14.38
N THR A 278 -7.94 -10.73 -13.67
CA THR A 278 -9.28 -10.17 -13.90
C THR A 278 -9.50 -8.89 -13.09
N THR A 279 -9.13 -8.91 -11.82
CA THR A 279 -9.42 -7.82 -10.89
C THR A 279 -8.30 -6.80 -10.77
N GLY A 280 -7.05 -7.20 -11.02
CA GLY A 280 -5.85 -6.38 -10.99
C GLY A 280 -5.95 -5.15 -11.89
N PRO A 281 -6.14 -5.31 -13.21
CA PRO A 281 -6.19 -4.20 -14.16
C PRO A 281 -7.27 -3.15 -13.83
N LEU A 282 -8.37 -3.57 -13.20
CA LEU A 282 -9.53 -2.72 -12.94
C LEU A 282 -9.47 -2.05 -11.57
N HIS A 283 -8.96 -2.78 -10.56
CA HIS A 283 -9.18 -2.41 -9.16
C HIS A 283 -7.89 -2.17 -8.38
N TRP A 284 -6.75 -2.73 -8.78
CA TRP A 284 -5.54 -2.68 -7.96
C TRP A 284 -5.08 -1.26 -7.70
N GLU A 285 -4.90 -0.46 -8.76
CA GLU A 285 -4.50 0.95 -8.66
C GLU A 285 -5.61 1.84 -8.07
N LEU A 286 -6.87 1.61 -8.49
CA LEU A 286 -8.00 2.39 -8.02
C LEU A 286 -8.17 2.32 -6.50
N LEU A 287 -8.11 1.10 -5.95
CA LEU A 287 -8.34 0.88 -4.52
C LEU A 287 -7.23 1.48 -3.67
N GLN A 288 -5.95 1.25 -4.01
CA GLN A 288 -4.83 1.85 -3.28
C GLN A 288 -4.91 3.39 -3.23
N ARG A 289 -5.24 4.03 -4.36
CA ARG A 289 -5.36 5.49 -4.46
C ARG A 289 -6.56 5.99 -3.67
N ALA A 290 -7.70 5.29 -3.72
CA ALA A 290 -8.87 5.60 -2.91
C ALA A 290 -8.55 5.53 -1.40
N ARG A 291 -7.89 4.46 -0.95
CA ARG A 291 -7.51 4.33 0.48
C ARG A 291 -6.57 5.45 0.92
N ALA A 292 -5.62 5.85 0.07
CA ALA A 292 -4.70 6.94 0.36
C ALA A 292 -5.40 8.30 0.45
N VAL A 293 -6.19 8.65 -0.58
CA VAL A 293 -6.78 10.00 -0.69
C VAL A 293 -7.92 10.25 0.29
N ASP A 294 -8.79 9.26 0.55
CA ASP A 294 -9.95 9.42 1.44
C ASP A 294 -9.54 9.49 2.92
N ASN A 295 -8.39 8.90 3.25
CA ASN A 295 -7.88 8.83 4.61
C ASN A 295 -6.69 9.77 4.87
N GLN A 296 -6.14 10.39 3.81
CA GLN A 296 -4.95 11.24 3.87
C GLN A 296 -3.79 10.50 4.55
N LEU A 297 -3.43 9.34 3.98
CA LEU A 297 -2.40 8.40 4.45
C LEU A 297 -1.51 7.96 3.29
N TYR A 298 -0.30 7.49 3.60
CA TYR A 298 0.44 6.66 2.65
C TYR A 298 -0.21 5.27 2.55
N VAL A 299 -0.13 4.67 1.36
CA VAL A 299 -0.55 3.27 1.13
C VAL A 299 0.55 2.56 0.35
N ALA A 300 1.04 1.45 0.90
CA ALA A 300 2.01 0.57 0.24
C ALA A 300 1.37 -0.78 -0.01
N THR A 301 1.44 -1.26 -1.26
CA THR A 301 0.97 -2.58 -1.65
C THR A 301 2.12 -3.40 -2.23
N CYS A 302 2.23 -4.67 -1.87
CA CYS A 302 3.27 -5.54 -2.39
C CYS A 302 2.68 -6.85 -2.86
N SER A 303 2.93 -7.19 -4.13
CA SER A 303 2.39 -8.35 -4.82
C SER A 303 3.50 -9.34 -5.17
N PRO A 304 3.21 -10.65 -5.29
CA PRO A 304 4.10 -11.56 -5.97
C PRO A 304 4.29 -11.14 -7.44
N ALA A 305 5.43 -11.49 -8.02
CA ALA A 305 5.64 -11.39 -9.45
C ALA A 305 4.68 -12.32 -10.19
N ARG A 306 4.34 -11.97 -11.44
CA ARG A 306 3.43 -12.75 -12.26
C ARG A 306 4.12 -14.05 -12.72
N ASP A 307 3.49 -15.18 -12.42
CA ASP A 307 3.84 -16.48 -12.98
C ASP A 307 2.65 -17.06 -13.75
N THR A 308 2.76 -17.13 -15.07
CA THR A 308 1.72 -17.69 -15.95
C THR A 308 1.61 -19.21 -15.88
N GLY A 309 2.61 -19.90 -15.31
CA GLY A 309 2.58 -21.33 -15.04
C GLY A 309 1.90 -21.71 -13.71
N SER A 310 1.62 -20.72 -12.85
CA SER A 310 0.99 -20.93 -11.55
C SER A 310 -0.53 -21.12 -11.67
N GLY A 311 -1.12 -21.83 -10.72
CA GLY A 311 -2.59 -21.98 -10.63
C GLY A 311 -3.32 -20.69 -10.28
N TYR A 312 -2.62 -19.70 -9.71
CA TYR A 312 -3.14 -18.38 -9.39
C TYR A 312 -2.21 -17.30 -9.95
N VAL A 313 -2.56 -16.76 -11.12
CA VAL A 313 -1.72 -15.79 -11.83
C VAL A 313 -1.88 -14.39 -11.21
N ALA A 314 -0.86 -13.96 -10.46
CA ALA A 314 -0.82 -12.64 -9.84
C ALA A 314 -0.69 -11.51 -10.87
N TRP A 315 -1.28 -10.36 -10.54
CA TRP A 315 -1.23 -9.14 -11.33
C TRP A 315 0.17 -8.52 -11.29
N GLY A 316 0.84 -8.51 -10.13
CA GLY A 316 2.09 -7.78 -9.89
C GLY A 316 1.81 -6.34 -9.48
N HIS A 317 2.61 -5.40 -10.00
CA HIS A 317 2.45 -3.97 -9.81
C HIS A 317 2.44 -3.52 -8.34
N SER A 318 3.39 -3.99 -7.53
CA SER A 318 3.65 -3.46 -6.19
C SER A 318 3.83 -1.93 -6.25
N THR A 319 3.10 -1.18 -5.40
CA THR A 319 2.99 0.28 -5.52
C THR A 319 3.10 0.98 -4.17
N LEU A 320 3.76 2.15 -4.15
CA LEU A 320 3.66 3.15 -3.09
C LEU A 320 2.82 4.32 -3.58
N VAL A 321 1.78 4.67 -2.81
CA VAL A 321 0.89 5.81 -3.04
C VAL A 321 1.05 6.83 -1.92
N GLY A 322 1.17 8.10 -2.30
CA GLY A 322 1.23 9.23 -1.39
C GLY A 322 -0.15 9.73 -0.92
N PRO A 323 -0.19 10.64 0.06
CA PRO A 323 -1.43 11.08 0.71
C PRO A 323 -2.33 11.98 -0.15
N PHE A 324 -1.88 12.39 -1.34
CA PHE A 324 -2.72 13.07 -2.35
C PHE A 324 -3.33 12.07 -3.35
N GLY A 325 -3.07 10.76 -3.19
CA GLY A 325 -3.51 9.72 -4.12
C GLY A 325 -2.60 9.60 -5.36
N GLU A 326 -1.41 10.18 -5.31
CA GLU A 326 -0.36 10.12 -6.32
C GLU A 326 0.45 8.83 -6.19
N ILE A 327 0.76 8.20 -7.32
CA ILE A 327 1.66 7.04 -7.35
C ILE A 327 3.09 7.56 -7.27
N LEU A 328 3.79 7.19 -6.21
CA LEU A 328 5.18 7.62 -5.97
C LEU A 328 6.18 6.66 -6.61
N ALA A 329 5.86 5.36 -6.64
CA ALA A 329 6.64 4.34 -7.32
C ALA A 329 5.77 3.10 -7.54
N THR A 330 5.94 2.42 -8.68
CA THR A 330 5.27 1.16 -9.01
C THR A 330 6.20 0.23 -9.78
N THR A 331 6.04 -1.08 -9.59
CA THR A 331 6.62 -2.09 -10.48
C THR A 331 5.70 -2.34 -11.67
N GLU A 332 6.25 -3.06 -12.66
CA GLU A 332 5.46 -3.81 -13.64
C GLU A 332 5.08 -5.19 -13.06
N HIS A 333 4.99 -6.23 -13.89
CA HIS A 333 4.56 -7.58 -13.47
C HIS A 333 5.71 -8.54 -13.14
N ASP A 334 6.93 -8.25 -13.58
CA ASP A 334 8.11 -9.07 -13.32
C ASP A 334 8.66 -8.88 -11.90
N GLU A 335 9.51 -9.80 -11.47
CA GLU A 335 10.23 -9.66 -10.20
C GLU A 335 11.04 -8.36 -10.15
N ALA A 336 10.85 -7.59 -9.08
CA ALA A 336 11.49 -6.30 -8.91
C ALA A 336 11.50 -5.85 -7.45
N ILE A 337 12.45 -4.99 -7.10
CA ILE A 337 12.50 -4.30 -5.82
C ILE A 337 12.46 -2.80 -6.10
N ILE A 338 11.44 -2.12 -5.58
CA ILE A 338 11.39 -0.65 -5.63
C ILE A 338 11.84 -0.05 -4.31
N ILE A 339 12.57 1.06 -4.39
CA ILE A 339 12.98 1.86 -3.25
C ILE A 339 12.40 3.26 -3.44
N ALA A 340 11.53 3.67 -2.52
CA ALA A 340 10.84 4.96 -2.59
C ALA A 340 10.90 5.68 -1.25
N GLU A 341 10.83 7.01 -1.27
CA GLU A 341 10.86 7.84 -0.07
C GLU A 341 9.45 8.08 0.48
N ILE A 342 9.30 7.98 1.81
CA ILE A 342 8.14 8.42 2.58
C ILE A 342 8.55 9.68 3.35
N ASP A 343 7.69 10.70 3.32
CA ASP A 343 7.85 11.96 4.05
C ASP A 343 6.55 12.32 4.77
N TYR A 344 6.50 12.04 6.08
CA TYR A 344 5.28 12.27 6.86
C TYR A 344 4.91 13.74 7.04
N SER A 345 5.80 14.70 6.72
CA SER A 345 5.41 16.11 6.68
C SER A 345 4.31 16.38 5.63
N LEU A 346 4.21 15.55 4.59
CA LEU A 346 3.16 15.64 3.58
C LEU A 346 1.78 15.25 4.13
N LEU A 347 1.69 14.43 5.19
CA LEU A 347 0.42 14.12 5.85
C LEU A 347 -0.17 15.36 6.53
N GLU A 348 0.67 16.10 7.24
CA GLU A 348 0.27 17.33 7.94
C GLU A 348 -0.13 18.42 6.95
N LEU A 349 0.67 18.61 5.90
CA LEU A 349 0.36 19.55 4.82
C LEU A 349 -0.99 19.23 4.17
N ARG A 350 -1.22 17.95 3.84
CA ARG A 350 -2.47 17.51 3.23
C ARG A 350 -3.69 17.75 4.13
N ARG A 351 -3.59 17.42 5.41
CA ARG A 351 -4.67 17.61 6.40
C ARG A 351 -4.94 19.07 6.72
N THR A 352 -3.94 19.94 6.59
CA THR A 352 -4.10 21.39 6.72
C THR A 352 -4.85 21.97 5.52
N ASN A 353 -4.45 21.58 4.31
CA ASN A 353 -5.05 22.09 3.07
C ASN A 353 -6.46 21.56 2.83
N LEU A 354 -6.76 20.31 3.23
CA LEU A 354 -8.08 19.70 3.14
C LEU A 354 -8.49 19.07 4.49
N PRO A 355 -9.06 19.85 5.42
CA PRO A 355 -9.32 19.40 6.78
C PRO A 355 -10.60 18.57 6.91
N PHE A 356 -10.59 17.34 6.36
CA PHE A 356 -11.75 16.43 6.38
C PHE A 356 -12.28 16.22 7.79
N THR A 357 -11.41 16.16 8.79
CA THR A 357 -11.78 15.99 10.20
C THR A 357 -12.68 17.10 10.73
N LYS A 358 -12.67 18.30 10.15
CA LYS A 358 -13.55 19.42 10.53
C LYS A 358 -14.87 19.45 9.75
N GLN A 359 -14.98 18.61 8.70
CA GLN A 359 -16.07 18.65 7.72
C GLN A 359 -16.96 17.41 7.75
N ARG A 360 -16.57 16.36 8.49
CA ARG A 360 -17.39 15.16 8.67
C ARG A 360 -18.72 15.50 9.32
N ARG A 361 -19.79 14.87 8.85
CA ARG A 361 -21.18 15.08 9.29
C ARG A 361 -21.57 14.07 10.36
N GLY A 362 -20.98 14.19 11.54
CA GLY A 362 -21.31 13.36 12.70
C GLY A 362 -22.74 13.52 13.21
N ASP A 363 -23.46 14.53 12.71
CA ASP A 363 -24.91 14.67 12.83
C ASP A 363 -25.72 13.75 11.91
N LEU A 364 -25.11 13.21 10.85
CA LEU A 364 -25.79 12.37 9.85
C LEU A 364 -25.29 10.92 9.83
N TYR A 365 -23.98 10.72 10.03
CA TYR A 365 -23.37 9.41 9.97
C TYR A 365 -22.26 9.26 11.00
N GLN A 366 -22.01 8.00 11.38
CA GLN A 366 -20.95 7.66 12.33
C GLN A 366 -20.23 6.38 11.89
N LEU A 367 -18.89 6.41 11.94
CA LEU A 367 -18.05 5.22 11.87
C LEU A 367 -17.87 4.65 13.27
N VAL A 368 -18.27 3.40 13.49
CA VAL A 368 -18.16 2.74 14.81
C VAL A 368 -17.06 1.68 14.77
N ASP A 369 -16.08 1.85 15.66
CA ASP A 369 -14.97 0.95 15.89
C ASP A 369 -15.24 0.11 17.14
N PHE A 370 -15.91 -1.03 16.94
CA PHE A 370 -16.38 -1.90 18.04
C PHE A 370 -15.28 -2.42 18.94
N GLN A 371 -14.13 -2.80 18.39
CA GLN A 371 -13.02 -3.34 19.18
C GLN A 371 -12.53 -2.28 20.18
N ARG A 372 -12.29 -1.05 19.73
CA ARG A 372 -11.80 0.01 20.61
C ARG A 372 -12.88 0.51 21.57
N LEU A 373 -14.15 0.53 21.14
CA LEU A 373 -15.27 0.92 21.99
C LEU A 373 -15.42 -0.01 23.21
N ASN A 374 -15.14 -1.31 23.03
CA ASN A 374 -15.26 -2.32 24.07
C ASN A 374 -13.95 -2.60 24.83
N SER A 375 -12.87 -1.88 24.53
CA SER A 375 -11.54 -2.07 25.17
C SER A 375 -11.39 -1.28 26.48
N HIS A 376 -12.49 -0.98 27.17
CA HIS A 376 -12.51 -0.19 28.41
C HIS A 376 -12.53 -1.04 29.67
#